data_AF-A0A1Q5SYZ3-F1
#
_entry.id   AF-A0A1Q5SYZ3-F1
#
_cell.length_a   1.000
_cell.length_b   1.000
_cell.length_c   1.000
_cell.angle_alpha   90.00
_cell.angle_beta   90.00
_cell.angle_gamma   90.00
#
_symmetry.space_group_name_H-M   'P 1'
#
loop_
_entity.id
_entity.type
_entity.pdbx_description
1 polymer ?
#
loop_
_entity_poly.entity_id
_entity_poly.type
_entity_poly.pdbx_seq_one_letter_code
_entity_poly.pdbx_strand_id
1 'polypeptide(L)'
;MNEKVIVQRAEREGGRLWLYVNDAPVPLARVTPKRHMLVDSDALAFAYILETDDRFLYVMVPKPWWPELKAALDAREPVWLRCGEAAVELEQFGDELSYLLENIRGNANYGEALEQAVQDVFFEQ
;
A
#
# COMPACT_ATOMS: atom_id res chain seq x y z
N MET A 1 6.88 -12.33 -15.26
CA MET A 1 7.11 -10.89 -14.98
C MET A 1 6.00 -10.48 -14.05
N ASN A 2 6.32 -9.99 -12.85
CA ASN A 2 5.28 -9.58 -11.89
C ASN A 2 4.66 -8.27 -12.35
N GLU A 3 3.35 -8.14 -12.25
CA GLU A 3 2.63 -6.94 -12.68
C GLU A 3 2.56 -5.95 -11.53
N LYS A 4 2.83 -4.66 -11.80
CA LYS A 4 2.76 -3.58 -10.80
C LYS A 4 1.70 -2.58 -11.25
N VAL A 5 0.91 -2.06 -10.32
CA VAL A 5 0.07 -0.88 -10.50
C VAL A 5 0.48 0.18 -9.50
N ILE A 6 0.63 1.42 -9.96
CA ILE A 6 1.12 2.53 -9.13
C ILE A 6 -0.06 3.42 -8.77
N VAL A 7 -0.28 3.60 -7.47
CA VAL A 7 -1.32 4.50 -6.95
C VAL A 7 -1.04 5.93 -7.40
N GLN A 8 -2.03 6.52 -8.08
CA GLN A 8 -1.97 7.87 -8.63
C GLN A 8 -2.63 8.90 -7.72
N ARG A 9 -3.44 8.44 -6.76
CA ARG A 9 -4.16 9.30 -5.82
C ARG A 9 -4.59 8.51 -4.60
N ALA A 10 -4.57 9.14 -3.43
CA ALA A 10 -5.16 8.62 -2.21
C ALA A 10 -6.17 9.64 -1.67
N GLU A 11 -7.34 9.17 -1.20
CA GLU A 11 -8.38 10.03 -0.63
C GLU A 11 -9.12 9.31 0.49
N ARG A 12 -9.28 9.98 1.63
CA ARG A 12 -10.11 9.49 2.73
C ARG A 12 -11.53 9.98 2.55
N GLU A 13 -12.46 9.07 2.37
CA GLU A 13 -13.89 9.40 2.18
C GLU A 13 -14.77 8.32 2.79
N GLY A 14 -15.79 8.71 3.57
CA GLY A 14 -16.78 7.77 4.10
C GLY A 14 -16.21 6.72 5.06
N GLY A 15 -15.20 7.09 5.86
CA GLY A 15 -14.58 6.22 6.86
C GLY A 15 -13.68 5.12 6.29
N ARG A 16 -13.13 5.33 5.08
CA ARG A 16 -12.16 4.44 4.45
C ARG A 16 -11.15 5.24 3.66
N LEU A 17 -9.99 4.64 3.39
CA LEU A 17 -9.02 5.18 2.45
C LEU A 17 -9.21 4.56 1.08
N TRP A 18 -9.35 5.40 0.06
CA TRP A 18 -9.36 5.01 -1.34
C TRP A 18 -8.00 5.25 -1.97
N LEU A 19 -7.45 4.21 -2.60
CA LEU A 19 -6.28 4.27 -3.45
C LEU A 19 -6.73 4.14 -4.90
N TYR A 20 -6.45 5.14 -5.74
CA TYR A 20 -6.88 5.17 -7.13
C TYR A 20 -5.73 4.80 -8.06
N VAL A 21 -6.02 3.92 -9.02
CA VAL A 21 -5.16 3.60 -10.15
C VAL A 21 -5.90 3.91 -11.45
N ASN A 22 -5.16 4.35 -12.46
CA ASN A 22 -5.75 4.72 -13.76
C ASN A 22 -6.11 3.49 -14.60
N ASP A 23 -5.27 2.46 -14.52
CA ASP A 23 -5.45 1.22 -15.24
C ASP A 23 -4.94 0.05 -14.38
N ALA A 24 -5.59 -1.10 -14.51
CA ALA A 24 -5.21 -2.34 -13.84
C ALA A 24 -5.03 -3.43 -14.92
N PRO A 25 -3.90 -4.17 -14.91
CA PRO A 25 -3.61 -5.16 -15.94
C PRO A 25 -4.57 -6.36 -15.90
N VAL A 26 -5.30 -6.51 -14.79
CA VAL A 26 -6.36 -7.49 -14.58
C VAL A 26 -7.58 -6.83 -13.95
N PRO A 27 -8.80 -7.27 -14.26
CA PRO A 27 -10.00 -6.77 -13.59
C PRO A 27 -9.94 -7.01 -12.08
N LEU A 28 -10.27 -6.00 -11.28
CA LEU A 28 -10.28 -6.12 -9.81
C LEU A 28 -11.28 -7.16 -9.27
N ALA A 29 -12.25 -7.59 -10.08
CA ALA A 29 -13.14 -8.71 -9.74
C ALA A 29 -12.45 -10.09 -9.79
N ARG A 30 -11.23 -10.16 -10.35
CA ARG A 30 -10.44 -11.40 -10.53
C ARG A 30 -9.17 -11.42 -9.70
N VAL A 31 -9.07 -10.55 -8.69
CA VAL A 31 -7.95 -10.55 -7.76
C VAL A 31 -8.40 -10.96 -6.36
N THR A 32 -7.51 -11.59 -5.61
CA THR A 32 -7.70 -11.93 -4.20
C THR A 32 -6.65 -11.22 -3.34
N PRO A 33 -7.04 -10.48 -2.29
CA PRO A 33 -6.11 -9.90 -1.34
C PRO A 33 -5.26 -10.98 -0.65
N LYS A 34 -3.93 -10.91 -0.75
CA LYS A 34 -3.03 -11.89 -0.11
C LYS A 34 -2.79 -11.62 1.37
N ARG A 35 -3.24 -10.47 1.89
CA ARG A 35 -2.92 -10.01 3.25
C ARG A 35 -1.41 -10.05 3.46
N HIS A 36 -0.69 -9.55 2.47
CA HIS A 36 0.75 -9.50 2.51
C HIS A 36 1.25 -8.21 1.89
N MET A 37 2.17 -7.55 2.58
CA MET A 37 2.81 -6.32 2.11
C MET A 37 4.33 -6.45 2.10
N LEU A 38 4.96 -5.81 1.12
CA LEU A 38 6.40 -5.67 0.97
C LEU A 38 6.76 -4.19 0.87
N VAL A 39 8.06 -3.92 0.79
CA VAL A 39 8.60 -2.60 0.43
C VAL A 39 9.47 -2.70 -0.82
N ASP A 40 9.42 -1.64 -1.62
CA ASP A 40 10.36 -1.37 -2.71
C ASP A 40 11.20 -0.17 -2.26
N SER A 41 12.38 -0.47 -1.70
CA SER A 41 13.27 0.52 -1.08
C SER A 41 13.80 1.55 -2.08
N ASP A 42 14.10 1.12 -3.29
CA ASP A 42 14.60 2.00 -4.36
C ASP A 42 13.50 2.97 -4.80
N ALA A 43 12.26 2.49 -4.90
CA ALA A 43 11.12 3.31 -5.30
C ALA A 43 10.46 4.09 -4.14
N LEU A 44 10.91 3.89 -2.90
CA LEU A 44 10.25 4.38 -1.68
C LEU A 44 8.74 4.15 -1.71
N ALA A 45 8.35 2.87 -1.83
CA ALA A 45 6.96 2.49 -1.94
C ALA A 45 6.63 1.25 -1.10
N PHE A 46 5.44 1.25 -0.49
CA PHE A 46 4.83 0.04 0.03
C PHE A 46 4.16 -0.73 -1.11
N ALA A 47 4.26 -2.06 -1.10
CA ALA A 47 3.73 -2.92 -2.14
C ALA A 47 2.78 -3.96 -1.53
N TYR A 48 1.47 -3.75 -1.67
CA TYR A 48 0.47 -4.73 -1.25
C TYR A 48 0.26 -5.78 -2.34
N ILE A 49 0.18 -7.06 -1.97
CA ILE A 49 0.08 -8.16 -2.94
C ILE A 49 -1.39 -8.57 -3.15
N LEU A 50 -1.75 -8.61 -4.43
CA LEU A 50 -2.97 -9.22 -4.94
C LEU A 50 -2.60 -10.49 -5.71
N GLU A 51 -3.35 -11.57 -5.49
CA GLU A 51 -3.23 -12.82 -6.25
C GLU A 51 -4.25 -12.86 -7.38
N THR A 52 -3.82 -13.38 -8.53
CA THR A 52 -4.68 -13.75 -9.67
C THR A 52 -4.55 -15.25 -9.91
N ASP A 53 -5.23 -15.79 -10.92
CA ASP A 53 -5.21 -17.23 -11.24
C ASP A 53 -3.78 -17.78 -11.50
N ASP A 54 -2.85 -16.98 -12.02
CA ASP A 54 -1.53 -17.43 -12.46
C ASP A 54 -0.35 -16.54 -12.03
N ARG A 55 -0.61 -15.37 -11.42
CA ARG A 55 0.43 -14.39 -11.06
C ARG A 55 0.07 -13.50 -9.86
N PHE A 56 1.05 -12.72 -9.42
CA PHE A 56 0.86 -11.65 -8.44
C PHE A 56 0.80 -10.29 -9.12
N LEU A 57 -0.09 -9.45 -8.60
CA LEU A 57 -0.22 -8.03 -8.89
C LEU A 57 0.20 -7.24 -7.64
N TYR A 58 1.10 -6.27 -7.81
CA TYR A 58 1.62 -5.45 -6.72
C TYR A 58 1.00 -4.05 -6.80
N VAL A 59 0.27 -3.68 -5.75
CA VAL A 59 -0.26 -2.33 -5.58
C VAL A 59 0.82 -1.49 -4.91
N MET A 60 1.48 -0.66 -5.71
CA MET A 60 2.57 0.20 -5.26
C MET A 60 1.99 1.52 -4.74
N VAL A 61 2.21 1.81 -3.45
CA VAL A 61 1.82 3.05 -2.80
C VAL A 61 3.07 3.90 -2.54
N PRO A 62 3.39 4.85 -3.43
CA PRO A 62 4.59 5.66 -3.31
C PRO A 62 4.50 6.67 -2.16
N LYS A 63 5.68 7.12 -1.69
CA LYS A 63 5.85 8.06 -0.57
C LYS A 63 4.87 9.25 -0.50
N PRO A 64 4.50 9.93 -1.60
CA PRO A 64 3.57 11.06 -1.53
C PRO A 64 2.22 10.76 -0.90
N TRP A 65 1.79 9.49 -0.88
CA TRP A 65 0.50 9.05 -0.31
C TRP A 65 0.60 8.45 1.09
N TRP A 66 1.80 8.42 1.67
CA TRP A 66 2.01 7.87 3.01
C TRP A 66 1.33 8.69 4.13
N PRO A 67 1.19 10.02 4.05
CA PRO A 67 0.40 10.76 5.03
C PRO A 67 -1.06 10.27 5.12
N GLU A 68 -1.67 9.94 3.98
CA GLU A 68 -3.02 9.37 3.92
C GLU A 68 -3.06 7.95 4.47
N LEU A 69 -2.03 7.11 4.18
CA LEU A 69 -1.89 5.80 4.80
C LEU A 69 -1.80 5.91 6.33
N LYS A 70 -0.98 6.83 6.84
CA LYS A 70 -0.83 7.05 8.28
C LYS A 70 -2.15 7.47 8.91
N ALA A 71 -2.84 8.44 8.31
CA ALA A 71 -4.11 8.93 8.83
C ALA A 71 -5.19 7.82 8.86
N ALA A 72 -5.21 6.96 7.84
CA ALA A 72 -6.11 5.80 7.81
C ALA A 72 -5.72 4.73 8.84
N LEU A 73 -4.42 4.48 9.02
CA LEU A 73 -3.89 3.55 10.00
C LEU A 73 -4.23 3.98 11.43
N ASP A 74 -3.99 5.24 11.77
CA ASP A 74 -4.32 5.83 13.07
C ASP A 74 -5.82 5.74 13.37
N ALA A 75 -6.65 5.94 12.34
CA ALA A 75 -8.11 5.84 12.43
C ALA A 75 -8.66 4.42 12.32
N ARG A 76 -7.80 3.41 12.06
CA ARG A 76 -8.17 2.01 11.80
C ARG A 76 -9.19 1.87 10.66
N GLU A 77 -9.04 2.70 9.63
CA GLU A 77 -9.90 2.70 8.46
C GLU A 77 -9.48 1.62 7.45
N PRO A 78 -10.44 0.92 6.82
CA PRO A 78 -10.13 -0.03 5.77
C PRO A 78 -9.57 0.69 4.53
N VAL A 79 -8.69 0.01 3.81
CA VAL A 79 -8.05 0.53 2.59
C VAL A 79 -8.61 -0.19 1.38
N TRP A 80 -9.04 0.58 0.38
CA TRP A 80 -9.68 0.07 -0.83
C TRP A 80 -8.91 0.53 -2.07
N LEU A 81 -8.67 -0.39 -3.01
CA LEU A 81 -8.15 -0.08 -4.32
C LEU A 81 -9.31 0.18 -5.29
N ARG A 82 -9.23 1.26 -6.08
CA ARG A 82 -10.23 1.64 -7.07
C ARG A 82 -9.61 1.83 -8.46
N CYS A 83 -10.26 1.24 -9.47
CA CYS A 83 -9.92 1.39 -10.88
C CYS A 83 -11.22 1.61 -11.66
N GLY A 84 -11.49 2.86 -12.06
CA GLY A 84 -12.78 3.25 -12.62
C GLY A 84 -13.94 2.97 -11.65
N GLU A 85 -14.95 2.23 -12.12
CA GLU A 85 -16.11 1.83 -11.30
C GLU A 85 -15.84 0.58 -10.43
N ALA A 86 -14.74 -0.13 -10.67
CA ALA A 86 -14.39 -1.32 -9.91
C ALA A 86 -13.60 -0.97 -8.65
N ALA A 87 -13.84 -1.70 -7.57
CA ALA A 87 -13.08 -1.58 -6.34
C ALA A 87 -12.91 -2.94 -5.64
N VAL A 88 -11.84 -3.07 -4.87
CA VAL A 88 -11.56 -4.22 -4.02
C VAL A 88 -10.96 -3.76 -2.70
N GLU A 89 -11.38 -4.35 -1.59
CA GLU A 89 -10.76 -4.11 -0.28
C GLU A 89 -9.38 -4.76 -0.24
N LEU A 90 -8.37 -4.04 0.25
CA LEU A 90 -7.07 -4.59 0.55
C LEU A 90 -7.10 -5.12 1.99
N GLU A 91 -7.60 -6.34 2.15
CA GLU A 91 -7.80 -6.94 3.48
C GLU A 91 -6.51 -6.96 4.31
N GLN A 92 -6.62 -6.70 5.61
CA GLN A 92 -5.49 -6.65 6.58
C GLN A 92 -4.39 -5.66 6.20
N PHE A 93 -4.68 -4.67 5.35
CA PHE A 93 -3.68 -3.66 4.97
C PHE A 93 -3.07 -2.95 6.18
N GLY A 94 -3.89 -2.57 7.16
CA GLY A 94 -3.42 -1.89 8.37
C GLY A 94 -2.50 -2.75 9.23
N ASP A 95 -2.82 -4.04 9.36
CA ASP A 95 -2.01 -4.99 10.14
C ASP A 95 -0.66 -5.24 9.47
N GLU A 96 -0.66 -5.47 8.15
CA GLU A 96 0.56 -5.67 7.36
C GLU A 96 1.44 -4.41 7.33
N LEU A 97 0.83 -3.23 7.18
CA LEU A 97 1.56 -1.96 7.24
C LEU A 97 2.19 -1.76 8.61
N SER A 98 1.44 -1.98 9.70
CA SER A 98 1.98 -1.86 11.07
C SER A 98 3.14 -2.81 11.29
N TYR A 99 3.01 -4.06 10.85
CA TYR A 99 4.08 -5.04 10.94
C TYR A 99 5.34 -4.58 10.19
N LEU A 100 5.21 -4.08 8.96
CA LEU A 100 6.35 -3.58 8.19
C LEU A 100 7.02 -2.37 8.86
N LEU A 101 6.23 -1.40 9.33
CA LEU A 101 6.74 -0.19 9.98
C LEU A 101 7.63 -0.55 11.18
N GLU A 102 7.20 -1.49 12.03
CA GLU A 102 7.99 -1.96 13.18
C GLU A 102 9.27 -2.70 12.76
N ASN A 103 9.26 -3.41 11.62
CA ASN A 103 10.45 -4.11 11.11
C ASN A 103 11.47 -3.18 10.44
N ILE A 104 10.99 -2.08 9.85
CA ILE A 104 11.83 -1.09 9.16
C ILE A 104 12.48 -0.14 10.17
N ARG A 105 11.76 0.25 11.22
CA ARG A 105 12.21 1.24 12.20
C ARG A 105 13.55 0.84 12.83
N GLY A 106 14.55 1.72 12.72
CA GLY A 106 15.89 1.47 13.24
C GLY A 106 16.68 0.38 12.49
N ASN A 107 16.23 -0.03 11.30
CA ASN A 107 16.81 -1.11 10.53
C ASN A 107 17.28 -0.63 9.14
N ALA A 108 18.50 -0.12 9.08
CA ALA A 108 19.13 0.37 7.85
C ALA A 108 19.29 -0.68 6.73
N ASN A 109 19.09 -1.98 7.01
CA ASN A 109 19.14 -3.03 5.97
C ASN A 109 18.02 -2.90 4.91
N TYR A 110 16.95 -2.16 5.24
CA TYR A 110 15.90 -1.79 4.30
C TYR A 110 16.28 -0.60 3.42
N GLY A 111 17.47 -0.02 3.62
CA GLY A 111 17.94 1.20 2.98
C GLY A 111 17.72 2.42 3.88
N GLU A 112 18.79 3.17 4.14
CA GLU A 112 18.76 4.36 5.02
C GLU A 112 17.70 5.37 4.58
N ALA A 113 17.54 5.60 3.27
CA ALA A 113 16.54 6.52 2.74
C ALA A 113 15.10 6.05 3.02
N LEU A 114 14.84 4.74 2.98
CA LEU A 114 13.53 4.17 3.28
C LEU A 114 13.24 4.25 4.77
N GLU A 115 14.20 3.85 5.60
CA GLU A 115 14.08 3.89 7.06
C GLU A 115 13.82 5.31 7.57
N GLN A 116 14.62 6.28 7.11
CA GLN A 116 14.43 7.68 7.48
C GLN A 116 13.07 8.20 6.99
N ALA A 117 12.66 7.87 5.76
CA ALA A 117 11.35 8.30 5.25
C ALA A 117 10.18 7.72 6.04
N VAL A 118 10.31 6.48 6.53
CA VAL A 118 9.32 5.86 7.41
C VAL A 118 9.31 6.55 8.77
N GLN A 119 10.48 6.81 9.35
CA GLN A 119 10.63 7.55 10.60
C GLN A 119 9.96 8.93 10.53
N ASP A 120 10.26 9.71 9.48
CA ASP A 120 9.74 11.07 9.27
C ASP A 120 8.20 11.10 9.15
N VAL A 121 7.59 10.11 8.47
CA VAL A 121 6.15 10.15 8.17
C VAL A 121 5.33 9.47 9.26
N PHE A 122 5.78 8.34 9.79
CA PHE A 122 4.96 7.50 10.66
C PHE A 122 5.27 7.67 12.14
N PHE A 123 6.48 8.12 12.51
CA PHE A 123 6.95 8.12 13.90
C PHE A 123 7.36 9.49 14.43
N GLU A 124 7.78 10.42 13.58
CA GLU A 124 8.05 11.81 13.95
C GLU A 124 6.81 12.69 13.71
N GLN A 125 6.43 13.45 14.73
CA GLN A 125 5.42 14.51 14.68
C GLN A 125 5.94 15.74 15.41
#